data_AF-A0A1G1NDL9-F1
#
_entry.id   AF-A0A1G1NDL9-F1
#
_cell.length_a   1.000
_cell.length_b   1.000
_cell.length_c   1.000
_cell.angle_alpha   90.00
_cell.angle_beta   90.00
_cell.angle_gamma   90.00
#
_symmetry.space_group_name_H-M   'P 1'
#
loop_
_entity.id
_entity.type
_entity.pdbx_description
1 polymer ?
#
loop_
_entity_poly.entity_id
_entity_poly.type
_entity_poly.pdbx_seq_one_letter_code
_entity_poly.pdbx_strand_id
1 'polypeptide(L)'
;MMTGDFSLLSSLFIFCFGAIVGSFLNVCIVRLPHEKSIVFPGSHCVHCQKAIPWHDNIPLISYWILGQSCRFCKKKISPRYFIVELVTAILFVLFFLYFGLNGVFAANLVLLCGLIVATFVDFEHRIIPDEISVGGMFVGLLLSLAIPQLHQSSFENLIFGRLLMKIVVGLCALGLGVDFIIKKAKLEKEDAIFLTILGILVGTELLIEWLIVQVGVPPVMSKYLLSLDASLLGLLVGGGSIYAMGLLGDFLFKKESMGGGDVKLLAMIGTFLGWQLTLLSFFVAPFFGAVYGVIEKIRTKDSAIAYGPFLAMGALICLFWGEKIIQWILGGQGFNLNF
;
A
#
# COMPACT_ATOMS: atom_id res chain seq x y z
N MET A 1 19.02 -22.92 9.74
CA MET A 1 19.17 -23.43 8.36
C MET A 1 18.11 -24.49 8.13
N MET A 2 17.05 -24.16 7.37
CA MET A 2 16.10 -25.19 6.92
C MET A 2 16.82 -26.07 5.91
N THR A 3 16.63 -27.39 6.00
CA THR A 3 17.15 -28.34 5.01
C THR A 3 16.69 -27.90 3.61
N GLY A 4 17.62 -27.84 2.65
CA GLY A 4 17.38 -27.22 1.33
C GLY A 4 16.14 -27.74 0.62
N ASP A 5 15.84 -29.04 0.78
CA ASP A 5 14.70 -29.70 0.16
C ASP A 5 13.34 -29.22 0.71
N PHE A 6 13.25 -28.95 2.03
CA PHE A 6 12.02 -28.44 2.65
C PHE A 6 11.72 -27.00 2.21
N SER A 7 12.77 -26.19 2.01
CA SER A 7 12.65 -24.83 1.52
C SER A 7 12.18 -24.78 0.06
N LEU A 8 12.67 -25.69 -0.79
CA LEU A 8 12.27 -25.77 -2.20
C LEU A 8 10.80 -26.16 -2.36
N LEU A 9 10.35 -27.21 -1.66
CA LEU A 9 8.96 -27.65 -1.72
C LEU A 9 7.99 -26.56 -1.22
N SER A 10 8.34 -25.88 -0.13
CA SER A 10 7.55 -24.76 0.40
C SER A 10 7.49 -23.60 -0.59
N SER A 11 8.61 -23.27 -1.23
CA SER A 11 8.67 -22.23 -2.25
C SER A 11 7.80 -22.56 -3.47
N LEU A 12 7.81 -23.82 -3.92
CA LEU A 12 6.93 -24.27 -5.02
C LEU A 12 5.45 -24.17 -4.65
N PHE A 13 5.07 -24.58 -3.45
CA PHE A 13 3.70 -24.44 -2.98
C PHE A 13 3.26 -22.98 -2.92
N ILE A 14 4.11 -22.09 -2.38
CA ILE A 14 3.84 -20.66 -2.27
C ILE A 14 3.80 -19.99 -3.64
N PHE A 15 4.64 -20.42 -4.59
CA PHE A 15 4.59 -19.97 -5.98
C PHE A 15 3.25 -20.32 -6.63
N CYS A 16 2.81 -21.57 -6.51
CA CYS A 16 1.52 -22.02 -7.04
C CYS A 16 0.35 -21.25 -6.39
N PHE A 17 0.39 -21.08 -5.07
CA PHE A 17 -0.60 -20.30 -4.34
C PHE A 17 -0.63 -18.83 -4.79
N GLY A 18 0.54 -18.20 -4.92
CA GLY A 18 0.67 -16.83 -5.44
C GLY A 18 0.17 -16.68 -6.87
N ALA A 19 0.35 -17.68 -7.73
CA ALA A 19 -0.21 -17.68 -9.08
C ALA A 19 -1.76 -17.75 -9.07
N ILE A 20 -2.34 -18.58 -8.19
CA ILE A 20 -3.80 -18.65 -7.98
C ILE A 20 -4.34 -17.32 -7.48
N VAL A 21 -3.70 -16.73 -6.48
CA VAL A 21 -4.06 -15.40 -5.97
C VAL A 21 -3.93 -14.35 -7.06
N GLY A 22 -2.85 -14.35 -7.84
CA GLY A 22 -2.65 -13.43 -8.97
C GLY A 22 -3.74 -13.55 -10.03
N SER A 23 -4.26 -14.75 -10.28
CA SER A 23 -5.40 -14.95 -11.18
C SER A 23 -6.67 -14.31 -10.63
N PHE A 24 -6.90 -14.38 -9.32
CA PHE A 24 -7.96 -13.62 -8.64
C PHE A 24 -7.72 -12.11 -8.69
N LEU A 25 -6.49 -11.62 -8.53
CA LEU A 25 -6.18 -10.19 -8.62
C LEU A 25 -6.51 -9.62 -10.01
N ASN A 26 -6.37 -10.40 -11.09
CA ASN A 26 -6.85 -9.98 -12.41
C ASN A 26 -8.36 -9.72 -12.44
N VAL A 27 -9.16 -10.48 -11.69
CA VAL A 27 -10.61 -10.23 -11.53
C VAL A 27 -10.83 -8.90 -10.85
N CYS A 28 -10.09 -8.62 -9.77
CA CYS A 28 -10.16 -7.34 -9.04
C CYS A 28 -9.79 -6.16 -9.95
N ILE A 29 -8.68 -6.25 -10.69
CA ILE A 29 -8.19 -5.19 -11.58
C ILE A 29 -9.24 -4.82 -12.64
N VAL A 30 -9.98 -5.79 -13.19
CA VAL A 30 -11.00 -5.53 -14.23
C VAL A 30 -12.30 -4.97 -13.66
N ARG A 31 -12.65 -5.30 -12.42
CA ARG A 31 -14.01 -5.10 -11.88
C ARG A 31 -14.13 -3.94 -10.92
N LEU A 32 -13.14 -3.74 -10.04
CA LEU A 32 -13.15 -2.68 -9.04
C LEU A 32 -13.24 -1.27 -9.65
N PRO A 33 -12.53 -0.92 -10.75
CA PRO A 33 -12.64 0.40 -11.38
C PRO A 33 -14.04 0.73 -11.91
N HIS A 34 -14.90 -0.28 -11.98
CA HIS A 34 -16.26 -0.18 -12.51
C HIS A 34 -17.32 -0.56 -11.47
N GLU A 35 -16.94 -0.62 -10.19
CA GLU A 35 -17.82 -0.96 -9.06
C GLU A 35 -18.59 -2.29 -9.26
N LYS A 36 -17.99 -3.23 -10.00
CA LYS A 36 -18.60 -4.53 -10.27
C LYS A 36 -18.25 -5.53 -9.18
N SER A 37 -19.18 -6.43 -8.87
CA SER A 37 -18.94 -7.51 -7.91
C SER A 37 -17.77 -8.42 -8.32
N ILE A 38 -16.86 -8.66 -7.37
CA ILE A 38 -15.72 -9.57 -7.50
C ILE A 38 -16.11 -11.05 -7.32
N VAL A 39 -17.26 -11.31 -6.68
CA VAL A 39 -17.69 -12.68 -6.32
C VAL A 39 -18.54 -13.31 -7.43
N PHE A 40 -19.48 -12.56 -8.00
CA PHE A 40 -20.42 -13.06 -9.00
C PHE A 40 -20.64 -12.03 -10.12
N PRO A 41 -20.65 -12.43 -11.40
CA PRO A 41 -20.51 -13.79 -11.95
C PRO A 41 -19.05 -14.29 -11.95
N GLY A 42 -18.85 -15.58 -12.23
CA GLY A 42 -17.50 -16.16 -12.37
C GLY A 42 -16.69 -15.58 -13.54
N SER A 43 -15.47 -16.10 -13.73
CA SER A 43 -14.56 -15.66 -14.81
C SER A 43 -15.19 -15.89 -16.18
N HIS A 44 -15.18 -14.85 -17.02
CA HIS A 44 -15.77 -14.86 -18.35
C HIS A 44 -14.87 -14.10 -19.33
N CYS A 45 -14.97 -14.45 -20.61
CA CYS A 45 -14.22 -13.75 -21.64
C CYS A 45 -14.76 -12.32 -21.83
N VAL A 46 -13.89 -11.31 -21.78
CA VAL A 46 -14.27 -9.89 -21.98
C VAL A 46 -14.91 -9.61 -23.35
N HIS A 47 -14.64 -10.44 -24.35
CA HIS A 47 -15.15 -10.22 -25.70
C HIS A 47 -16.44 -10.97 -26.05
N CYS A 48 -16.55 -12.25 -25.67
CA CYS A 48 -17.73 -13.07 -26.00
C CYS A 48 -18.61 -13.37 -24.79
N GLN A 49 -18.22 -12.94 -23.59
CA GLN A 49 -18.97 -13.08 -22.33
C GLN A 49 -19.28 -14.54 -21.91
N LYS A 50 -18.73 -15.53 -22.63
CA LYS A 50 -18.86 -16.93 -22.26
C LYS A 50 -18.00 -17.23 -21.03
N ALA A 51 -18.56 -18.00 -20.10
CA ALA A 51 -17.86 -18.47 -18.91
C ALA A 51 -16.60 -19.26 -19.30
N ILE A 52 -15.50 -18.99 -18.60
CA ILE A 52 -14.22 -19.66 -18.83
C ILE A 52 -14.24 -20.99 -18.05
N PRO A 53 -14.05 -22.15 -18.72
CA PRO A 53 -13.91 -23.42 -18.03
C PRO A 53 -12.75 -23.41 -17.04
N TRP A 54 -12.87 -24.12 -15.92
CA TRP A 54 -11.85 -24.13 -14.86
C TRP A 54 -10.44 -24.51 -15.36
N HIS A 55 -10.32 -25.41 -16.34
CA HIS A 55 -9.05 -25.84 -16.93
C HIS A 55 -8.43 -24.83 -17.90
N ASP A 56 -9.25 -23.91 -18.44
CA ASP A 56 -8.79 -22.77 -19.22
C ASP A 56 -8.43 -21.57 -18.31
N ASN A 57 -8.63 -21.71 -17.00
CA ASN A 57 -8.35 -20.71 -15.97
C ASN A 57 -7.20 -21.16 -15.03
N ILE A 58 -6.32 -22.05 -15.49
CA ILE A 58 -5.13 -22.48 -14.73
C ILE A 58 -4.06 -21.37 -14.89
N PRO A 59 -3.65 -20.70 -13.79
CA PRO A 59 -2.72 -19.58 -13.86
C PRO A 59 -1.41 -19.94 -14.56
N LEU A 60 -0.82 -19.00 -15.29
CA LEU A 60 0.41 -19.09 -16.09
C LEU A 60 0.35 -20.06 -17.27
N ILE A 61 -0.20 -21.25 -17.07
CA ILE A 61 -0.17 -22.36 -18.02
C ILE A 61 -1.21 -22.18 -19.12
N SER A 62 -2.46 -21.85 -18.76
CA SER A 62 -3.55 -21.73 -19.74
C SER A 62 -3.27 -20.67 -20.81
N TYR A 63 -2.55 -19.59 -20.48
CA TYR A 63 -2.19 -18.53 -21.43
C TYR A 63 -1.38 -19.06 -22.63
N TRP A 64 -0.42 -19.95 -22.38
CA TRP A 64 0.41 -20.55 -23.43
C TRP A 64 -0.32 -21.68 -24.17
N ILE A 65 -1.03 -22.55 -23.45
CA ILE A 65 -1.78 -23.67 -24.05
C ILE A 65 -2.86 -23.17 -25.02
N LEU A 66 -3.53 -22.06 -24.69
CA LEU A 66 -4.56 -21.46 -25.53
C LEU A 66 -4.00 -20.63 -26.70
N GLY A 67 -2.67 -20.54 -26.84
CA GLY A 67 -2.03 -19.72 -27.87
C GLY A 67 -2.39 -18.25 -27.74
N GLN A 68 -2.51 -17.74 -26.50
CA GLN A 68 -2.86 -16.35 -26.19
C GLN A 68 -4.23 -15.92 -26.74
N SER A 69 -5.15 -16.87 -26.97
CA SER A 69 -6.45 -16.59 -27.59
C SER A 69 -7.59 -17.29 -26.86
N CYS A 70 -8.77 -16.66 -26.82
CA CYS A 70 -9.95 -17.30 -26.26
C CYS A 70 -10.31 -18.54 -27.07
N ARG A 71 -10.58 -19.67 -26.39
CA ARG A 71 -11.00 -20.93 -27.04
C ARG A 71 -12.21 -20.76 -27.95
N PHE A 72 -13.18 -19.95 -27.55
CA PHE A 72 -14.47 -19.79 -28.24
C PHE A 72 -14.45 -18.72 -29.32
N CYS A 73 -14.01 -17.49 -29.00
CA CYS A 73 -14.06 -16.38 -29.96
C CYS A 73 -12.73 -16.07 -30.67
N LYS A 74 -11.64 -16.77 -30.32
CA LYS A 74 -10.29 -16.64 -30.89
C LYS A 74 -9.66 -15.25 -30.79
N LYS A 75 -10.30 -14.28 -30.12
CA LYS A 75 -9.70 -12.99 -29.80
C LYS A 75 -8.57 -13.15 -28.78
N LYS A 76 -7.57 -12.29 -28.88
CA LYS A 76 -6.35 -12.35 -28.05
C LYS A 76 -6.66 -12.02 -26.59
N ILE A 77 -5.98 -12.73 -25.69
CA ILE A 77 -5.99 -12.46 -24.25
C ILE A 77 -4.87 -11.45 -23.96
N SER A 78 -5.14 -10.45 -23.12
CA SER A 78 -4.14 -9.44 -22.77
C SER A 78 -2.95 -10.08 -22.04
N PRO A 79 -1.69 -9.73 -22.35
CA PRO A 79 -0.51 -10.20 -21.63
C PRO A 79 -0.52 -9.87 -20.13
N ARG A 80 -1.30 -8.86 -19.72
CA ARG A 80 -1.47 -8.48 -18.31
C ARG A 80 -1.87 -9.65 -17.43
N TYR A 81 -2.75 -10.54 -17.91
CA TYR A 81 -3.22 -11.68 -17.13
C TYR A 81 -2.04 -12.55 -16.68
N PHE A 82 -1.18 -12.91 -17.64
CA PHE A 82 0.03 -13.68 -17.39
C PHE A 82 1.03 -12.90 -16.50
N ILE A 83 1.23 -11.61 -16.75
CA ILE A 83 2.17 -10.78 -15.99
C ILE A 83 1.76 -10.68 -14.53
N VAL A 84 0.49 -10.37 -14.24
CA VAL A 84 -0.03 -10.25 -12.86
C VAL A 84 0.11 -11.59 -12.12
N GLU A 85 -0.24 -12.71 -12.77
CA GLU A 85 -0.08 -14.05 -12.19
C GLU A 85 1.39 -14.35 -11.85
N LEU A 86 2.31 -14.04 -12.77
CA LEU A 86 3.73 -14.33 -12.60
C LEU A 86 4.38 -13.44 -11.54
N VAL A 87 4.11 -12.13 -11.59
CA VAL A 87 4.62 -11.16 -10.63
C VAL A 87 4.12 -11.50 -9.22
N THR A 88 2.84 -11.83 -9.06
CA THR A 88 2.29 -12.23 -7.76
C THR A 88 2.96 -13.51 -7.23
N ALA A 89 3.13 -14.53 -8.08
CA ALA A 89 3.79 -15.78 -7.71
C ALA A 89 5.25 -15.57 -7.27
N ILE A 90 6.02 -14.75 -8.01
CA ILE A 90 7.41 -14.42 -7.67
C ILE A 90 7.49 -13.62 -6.38
N LEU A 91 6.67 -12.57 -6.23
CA LEU A 91 6.69 -11.72 -5.03
C LEU A 91 6.27 -12.50 -3.79
N PHE A 92 5.32 -13.44 -3.89
CA PHE A 92 4.96 -14.33 -2.78
C PHE A 92 6.14 -15.18 -2.30
N VAL A 93 6.90 -15.76 -3.23
CA VAL A 93 8.11 -16.52 -2.88
C VAL A 93 9.17 -15.60 -2.27
N LEU A 94 9.38 -14.40 -2.82
CA LEU A 94 10.34 -13.45 -2.26
C LEU A 94 9.97 -13.04 -0.82
N PHE A 95 8.68 -12.78 -0.56
CA PHE A 95 8.19 -12.49 0.79
C PHE A 95 8.36 -13.69 1.72
N PHE A 96 8.14 -14.92 1.22
CA PHE A 96 8.37 -16.12 2.01
C PHE A 96 9.84 -16.31 2.38
N LEU A 97 10.75 -16.09 1.43
CA LEU A 97 12.19 -16.20 1.68
C LEU A 97 12.69 -15.13 2.67
N TYR A 98 12.06 -13.96 2.69
CA TYR A 98 12.44 -12.86 3.59
C TYR A 98 11.81 -12.96 4.99
N PHE A 99 10.49 -13.16 5.07
CA PHE A 99 9.77 -13.16 6.35
C PHE A 99 9.65 -14.56 6.97
N GLY A 100 9.72 -15.64 6.17
CA GLY A 100 9.36 -17.00 6.58
C GLY A 100 7.85 -17.19 6.74
N LEU A 101 7.40 -18.41 7.05
CA LEU A 101 5.98 -18.69 7.31
C LEU A 101 5.60 -18.24 8.72
N ASN A 102 5.06 -17.02 8.84
CA ASN A 102 4.53 -16.47 10.09
C ASN A 102 3.35 -15.50 9.84
N GLY A 103 2.80 -14.92 10.91
CA GLY A 103 1.71 -13.96 10.82
C GLY A 103 2.09 -12.66 10.09
N VAL A 104 3.34 -12.19 10.26
CA VAL A 104 3.84 -10.97 9.59
C VAL A 104 3.88 -11.17 8.08
N PHE A 105 4.34 -12.33 7.61
CA PHE A 105 4.27 -12.74 6.22
C PHE A 105 2.83 -12.68 5.69
N ALA A 106 1.87 -13.29 6.39
CA ALA A 106 0.47 -13.29 5.97
C ALA A 106 -0.12 -11.87 5.88
N ALA A 107 0.15 -11.00 6.86
CA ALA A 107 -0.29 -9.61 6.84
C ALA A 107 0.32 -8.82 5.67
N ASN A 108 1.62 -9.00 5.43
CA ASN A 108 2.33 -8.34 4.34
C ASN A 108 1.90 -8.84 2.95
N LEU A 109 1.43 -10.09 2.83
CA LEU A 109 0.81 -10.55 1.59
C LEU A 109 -0.51 -9.82 1.27
N VAL A 110 -1.31 -9.47 2.28
CA VAL A 110 -2.53 -8.70 2.08
C VAL A 110 -2.21 -7.32 1.51
N LEU A 111 -1.23 -6.63 2.12
CA LEU A 111 -0.73 -5.37 1.58
C LEU A 111 -0.22 -5.54 0.15
N LEU A 112 0.63 -6.54 -0.10
CA LEU A 112 1.18 -6.83 -1.42
C LEU A 112 0.09 -7.01 -2.48
N CYS A 113 -0.96 -7.78 -2.19
CA CYS A 113 -2.10 -7.96 -3.08
C CYS A 113 -2.80 -6.62 -3.38
N GLY A 114 -3.03 -5.79 -2.36
CA GLY A 114 -3.58 -4.44 -2.53
C GLY A 114 -2.71 -3.55 -3.41
N LEU A 115 -1.40 -3.54 -3.18
CA LEU A 115 -0.43 -2.77 -3.96
C LEU A 115 -0.37 -3.21 -5.43
N ILE A 116 -0.42 -4.52 -5.69
CA ILE A 116 -0.47 -5.05 -7.07
C ILE A 116 -1.75 -4.57 -7.77
N VAL A 117 -2.92 -4.73 -7.14
CA VAL A 117 -4.19 -4.28 -7.74
C VAL A 117 -4.17 -2.77 -7.98
N ALA A 118 -3.76 -1.97 -7.00
CA ALA A 118 -3.67 -0.52 -7.12
C ALA A 118 -2.71 -0.11 -8.26
N THR A 119 -1.56 -0.76 -8.38
CA THR A 119 -0.57 -0.49 -9.44
C THR A 119 -1.14 -0.71 -10.84
N PHE A 120 -1.77 -1.87 -11.07
CA PHE A 120 -2.29 -2.19 -12.41
C PHE A 120 -3.56 -1.38 -12.75
N VAL A 121 -4.41 -1.10 -11.76
CA VAL A 121 -5.57 -0.23 -11.97
C VAL A 121 -5.12 1.19 -12.29
N ASP A 122 -4.14 1.74 -11.56
CA ASP A 122 -3.66 3.10 -11.79
C ASP A 122 -2.98 3.24 -13.17
N PHE A 123 -2.21 2.25 -13.61
CA PHE A 123 -1.65 2.26 -14.97
C PHE A 123 -2.72 2.24 -16.09
N GLU A 124 -3.87 1.61 -15.86
CA GLU A 124 -4.91 1.48 -16.89
C GLU A 124 -5.97 2.59 -16.85
N HIS A 125 -6.34 3.00 -15.64
CA HIS A 125 -7.47 3.88 -15.39
C HIS A 125 -7.08 5.19 -14.70
N ARG A 126 -5.82 5.34 -14.23
CA ARG A 126 -5.34 6.50 -13.47
C ARG A 126 -6.17 6.82 -12.22
N ILE A 127 -6.75 5.78 -11.60
CA ILE A 127 -7.54 5.85 -10.38
C ILE A 127 -7.08 4.76 -9.41
N ILE A 128 -7.30 4.99 -8.11
CA ILE A 128 -7.03 4.00 -7.07
C ILE A 128 -8.37 3.63 -6.42
N PRO A 129 -8.83 2.36 -6.52
CA PRO A 129 -10.12 1.94 -5.96
C PRO A 129 -10.18 2.12 -4.44
N ASP A 130 -11.32 2.62 -3.95
CA ASP A 130 -11.56 2.84 -2.53
C ASP A 130 -11.66 1.52 -1.75
N GLU A 131 -12.14 0.44 -2.38
CA GLU A 131 -12.21 -0.88 -1.77
C GLU A 131 -10.82 -1.42 -1.40
N ILE A 132 -9.80 -1.06 -2.18
CA ILE A 132 -8.41 -1.43 -1.89
C ILE A 132 -7.81 -0.46 -0.88
N SER A 133 -7.89 0.85 -1.14
CA SER A 133 -7.21 1.84 -0.30
C SER A 133 -7.87 1.97 1.08
N VAL A 134 -9.15 2.37 1.14
CA VAL A 134 -9.89 2.53 2.40
C VAL A 134 -10.10 1.19 3.07
N GLY A 135 -10.50 0.15 2.32
CA GLY A 135 -10.62 -1.21 2.85
C GLY A 135 -9.30 -1.73 3.44
N GLY A 136 -8.18 -1.44 2.77
CA GLY A 136 -6.84 -1.76 3.23
C GLY A 136 -6.46 -1.04 4.52
N MET A 137 -6.84 0.22 4.72
CA MET A 137 -6.59 0.94 5.99
C MET A 137 -7.24 0.21 7.17
N PHE A 138 -8.52 -0.18 7.02
CA PHE A 138 -9.23 -0.92 8.05
C PHE A 138 -8.58 -2.28 8.33
N VAL A 139 -8.20 -3.00 7.26
CA VAL A 139 -7.55 -4.30 7.40
C VAL A 139 -6.16 -4.17 8.05
N GLY A 140 -5.38 -3.15 7.69
CA GLY A 140 -4.07 -2.89 8.31
C GLY A 140 -4.16 -2.59 9.80
N LEU A 141 -5.13 -1.76 10.21
CA LEU A 141 -5.39 -1.48 11.63
C LEU A 141 -5.80 -2.76 12.40
N LEU A 142 -6.69 -3.57 11.83
CA LEU A 142 -7.11 -4.84 12.43
C LEU A 142 -5.95 -5.84 12.53
N LEU A 143 -5.12 -5.94 11.49
CA LEU A 143 -3.95 -6.81 11.48
C LEU A 143 -2.88 -6.34 12.46
N SER A 144 -2.71 -5.03 12.64
CA SER A 144 -1.82 -4.46 13.66
C SER A 144 -2.23 -4.87 15.08
N LEU A 145 -3.54 -4.94 15.35
CA LEU A 145 -4.07 -5.43 16.62
C LEU A 145 -3.90 -6.94 16.78
N ALA A 146 -4.03 -7.71 15.70
CA ALA A 146 -3.88 -9.16 15.75
C ALA A 146 -2.41 -9.60 15.83
N ILE A 147 -1.50 -8.83 15.24
CA ILE A 147 -0.10 -9.20 14.99
C ILE A 147 0.80 -8.02 15.41
N PRO A 148 1.14 -7.90 16.71
CA PRO A 148 1.92 -6.77 17.22
C PRO A 148 3.36 -6.73 16.68
N GLN A 149 3.84 -7.82 16.08
CA GLN A 149 5.14 -7.90 15.41
C GLN A 149 5.14 -7.28 14.01
N LEU A 150 4.00 -6.81 13.51
CA LEU A 150 3.89 -6.19 12.18
C LEU A 150 4.77 -4.93 12.09
N HIS A 151 4.82 -4.15 13.17
CA HIS A 151 5.65 -2.95 13.28
C HIS A 151 6.90 -3.27 14.10
N GLN A 152 8.09 -3.19 13.50
CA GLN A 152 9.37 -3.43 14.18
C GLN A 152 9.88 -2.20 14.96
N SER A 153 8.97 -1.38 15.53
CA SER A 153 9.35 -0.11 16.14
C SER A 153 9.86 -0.26 17.58
N SER A 154 11.06 0.29 17.82
CA SER A 154 11.63 0.50 19.15
C SER A 154 10.79 1.53 19.94
N PHE A 155 10.70 1.40 21.27
CA PHE A 155 9.95 2.32 22.14
C PHE A 155 10.41 3.80 21.99
N GLU A 156 11.70 4.06 21.76
CA GLU A 156 12.26 5.40 21.54
C GLU A 156 11.80 6.04 20.22
N ASN A 157 11.66 5.24 19.17
CA ASN A 157 11.16 5.70 17.86
C ASN A 157 9.70 6.15 17.95
N LEU A 158 8.94 5.58 18.89
CA LEU A 158 7.56 5.95 19.11
C LEU A 158 7.43 7.30 19.82
N ILE A 159 8.22 7.58 20.85
CA ILE A 159 8.22 8.88 21.56
C ILE A 159 8.58 10.02 20.59
N PHE A 160 9.59 9.82 19.75
CA PHE A 160 9.96 10.81 18.74
C PHE A 160 8.87 10.99 17.68
N GLY A 161 8.27 9.89 17.19
CA GLY A 161 7.14 9.93 16.27
C GLY A 161 5.93 10.68 16.86
N ARG A 162 5.63 10.49 18.14
CA ARG A 162 4.57 11.19 18.88
C ARG A 162 4.85 12.69 19.04
N LEU A 163 6.09 13.08 19.35
CA LEU A 163 6.49 14.49 19.42
C LEU A 163 6.37 15.15 18.05
N LEU A 164 6.86 14.49 17.00
CA LEU A 164 6.72 14.95 15.62
C LEU A 164 5.24 15.10 15.23
N MET A 165 4.39 14.14 15.59
CA MET A 165 2.95 14.22 15.29
C MET A 165 2.24 15.32 16.05
N LYS A 166 2.59 15.59 17.32
CA LYS A 166 2.08 16.77 18.03
C LYS A 166 2.48 18.07 17.35
N ILE A 167 3.71 18.14 16.82
CA ILE A 167 4.19 19.31 16.07
C ILE A 167 3.47 19.42 14.72
N VAL A 168 3.39 18.34 13.94
CA VAL A 168 2.75 18.33 12.61
C VAL A 168 1.26 18.59 12.74
N VAL A 169 0.55 17.93 13.64
CA VAL A 169 -0.87 18.20 13.89
C VAL A 169 -1.07 19.60 14.47
N GLY A 170 -0.17 20.08 15.33
CA GLY A 170 -0.20 21.47 15.79
C GLY A 170 -0.02 22.47 14.64
N LEU A 171 0.92 22.23 13.73
CA LEU A 171 1.17 23.05 12.54
C LEU A 171 0.04 22.94 11.51
N CYS A 172 -0.54 21.75 11.32
CA CYS A 172 -1.71 21.52 10.48
C CYS A 172 -2.97 22.12 11.11
N ALA A 173 -3.15 22.11 12.43
CA ALA A 173 -4.26 22.78 13.10
C ALA A 173 -4.09 24.31 13.10
N LEU A 174 -2.85 24.81 13.11
CA LEU A 174 -2.54 26.22 12.87
C LEU A 174 -2.75 26.59 11.40
N GLY A 175 -2.36 25.74 10.45
CA GLY A 175 -2.53 25.93 9.01
C GLY A 175 -3.98 25.81 8.57
N LEU A 176 -4.67 24.75 8.97
CA LEU A 176 -6.12 24.58 8.85
C LEU A 176 -6.86 25.63 9.67
N GLY A 177 -6.37 26.09 10.82
CA GLY A 177 -6.98 27.19 11.56
C GLY A 177 -6.90 28.50 10.77
N VAL A 178 -5.76 28.78 10.15
CA VAL A 178 -5.54 29.95 9.30
C VAL A 178 -6.35 29.83 8.00
N ASP A 179 -6.34 28.68 7.32
CA ASP A 179 -7.12 28.44 6.12
C ASP A 179 -8.63 28.30 6.40
N PHE A 180 -9.08 27.71 7.50
CA PHE A 180 -10.50 27.62 7.89
C PHE A 180 -11.07 28.98 8.31
N ILE A 181 -10.24 29.84 8.93
CA ILE A 181 -10.60 31.23 9.22
C ILE A 181 -10.62 32.07 7.93
N ILE A 182 -9.73 31.82 6.97
CA ILE A 182 -9.65 32.55 5.68
C ILE A 182 -10.69 32.04 4.66
N LYS A 183 -10.96 30.73 4.62
CA LYS A 183 -11.87 30.00 3.74
C LYS A 183 -12.97 29.36 4.59
N LYS A 184 -13.97 30.17 4.94
CA LYS A 184 -15.34 29.71 5.28
C LYS A 184 -15.96 29.04 4.03
N ALA A 185 -15.43 27.88 3.64
CA ALA A 185 -15.46 27.40 2.26
C ALA A 185 -16.09 26.00 2.12
N LYS A 186 -16.81 25.84 1.01
CA LYS A 186 -17.39 24.60 0.49
C LYS A 186 -16.33 23.48 0.45
N LEU A 187 -16.29 22.64 1.47
CA LEU A 187 -15.61 21.33 1.43
C LEU A 187 -16.52 20.31 0.74
N GLU A 188 -15.94 19.47 -0.11
CA GLU A 188 -16.63 18.27 -0.58
C GLU A 188 -16.83 17.29 0.59
N LYS A 189 -17.89 16.47 0.52
CA LYS A 189 -18.33 15.64 1.65
C LYS A 189 -17.26 14.61 2.06
N GLU A 190 -16.45 14.16 1.11
CA GLU A 190 -15.37 13.18 1.32
C GLU A 190 -14.20 13.77 2.12
N ASP A 191 -13.79 15.00 1.81
CA ASP A 191 -12.72 15.70 2.54
C ASP A 191 -13.11 16.01 3.98
N ALA A 192 -14.37 16.38 4.21
CA ALA A 192 -14.89 16.62 5.56
C ALA A 192 -14.90 15.34 6.40
N ILE A 193 -15.24 14.19 5.80
CA ILE A 193 -15.20 12.89 6.46
C ILE A 193 -13.76 12.51 6.78
N PHE A 194 -12.84 12.66 5.82
CA PHE A 194 -11.42 12.36 6.02
C PHE A 194 -10.80 13.20 7.16
N LEU A 195 -11.04 14.51 7.18
CA LEU A 195 -10.56 15.41 8.23
C LEU A 195 -11.19 15.11 9.60
N THR A 196 -12.47 14.69 9.63
CA THR A 196 -13.13 14.28 10.87
C THR A 196 -12.52 12.98 11.41
N ILE A 197 -12.27 12.00 10.55
CA ILE A 197 -11.58 10.75 10.91
C ILE A 197 -10.16 11.07 11.42
N LEU A 198 -9.41 11.94 10.72
CA LEU A 198 -8.09 12.39 11.11
C LEU A 198 -8.10 13.00 12.53
N GLY A 199 -9.06 13.89 12.81
CA GLY A 199 -9.21 14.53 14.13
C GLY A 199 -9.58 13.54 15.25
N ILE A 200 -10.46 12.56 14.97
CA ILE A 200 -10.81 11.49 15.92
C ILE A 200 -9.59 10.64 16.22
N LEU A 201 -8.82 10.23 15.20
CA LEU A 201 -7.64 9.38 15.35
C LEU A 201 -6.55 10.07 16.20
N VAL A 202 -6.27 11.35 15.92
CA VAL A 202 -5.35 12.16 16.75
C VAL A 202 -5.84 12.23 18.20
N GLY A 203 -7.14 12.46 18.41
CA GLY A 203 -7.72 12.52 19.76
C GLY A 203 -7.58 11.18 20.51
N THR A 204 -7.74 10.05 19.80
CA THR A 204 -7.56 8.72 20.39
C THR A 204 -6.12 8.40 20.75
N GLU A 205 -5.12 8.87 19.99
CA GLU A 205 -3.71 8.70 20.37
C GLU A 205 -3.39 9.42 21.68
N LEU A 206 -3.79 10.68 21.83
CA LEU A 206 -3.58 11.47 23.05
C LEU A 206 -4.21 10.81 24.30
N LEU A 207 -5.37 10.15 24.13
CA LEU A 207 -6.03 9.41 25.19
C LEU A 207 -5.25 8.13 25.56
N ILE A 208 -4.78 7.37 24.58
CA ILE A 208 -3.98 6.15 24.79
C ILE A 208 -2.69 6.50 25.53
N GLU A 209 -2.02 7.60 25.17
CA GLU A 209 -0.83 8.08 25.87
C GLU A 209 -1.11 8.39 27.34
N TRP A 210 -2.17 9.15 27.61
CA TRP A 210 -2.56 9.51 28.97
C TRP A 210 -2.88 8.27 29.81
N LEU A 211 -3.57 7.28 29.24
CA LEU A 211 -3.90 6.02 29.90
C LEU A 211 -2.65 5.16 30.20
N ILE A 212 -1.71 5.04 29.25
CA ILE A 212 -0.47 4.25 29.45
C ILE A 212 0.36 4.83 30.60
N VAL A 213 0.49 6.15 30.67
CA VAL A 213 1.28 6.85 31.70
C VAL A 213 0.65 6.73 33.09
N GLN A 214 -0.68 6.79 33.18
CA GLN A 214 -1.38 6.81 34.48
C GLN A 214 -1.65 5.41 35.06
N VAL A 215 -1.91 4.41 34.21
CA VAL A 215 -2.47 3.12 34.65
C VAL A 215 -1.40 2.04 34.88
N GLY A 216 -0.17 2.19 34.38
CA GLY A 216 0.86 1.17 34.53
C GLY A 216 0.48 -0.13 33.82
N VAL A 217 0.51 -0.11 32.49
CA VAL A 217 0.01 -1.21 31.64
C VAL A 217 0.94 -2.43 31.70
N PRO A 218 0.41 -3.67 31.82
CA PRO A 218 1.23 -4.88 31.77
C PRO A 218 2.03 -4.99 30.46
N PRO A 219 3.26 -5.54 30.50
CA PRO A 219 4.18 -5.54 29.35
C PRO A 219 3.71 -6.37 28.14
N VAL A 220 2.68 -7.18 28.27
CA VAL A 220 2.04 -7.89 27.16
C VAL A 220 1.04 -7.00 26.44
N MET A 221 0.18 -6.29 27.18
CA MET A 221 -0.81 -5.37 26.63
C MET A 221 -0.16 -4.15 25.98
N SER A 222 1.00 -3.73 26.48
CA SER A 222 1.76 -2.62 25.89
C SER A 222 2.14 -2.89 24.44
N LYS A 223 2.54 -4.10 24.05
CA LYS A 223 2.97 -4.41 22.67
C LYS A 223 1.85 -4.23 21.64
N TYR A 224 0.63 -4.65 21.97
CA TYR A 224 -0.53 -4.50 21.09
C TYR A 224 -0.93 -3.04 20.93
N LEU A 225 -0.94 -2.28 22.02
CA LEU A 225 -1.22 -0.84 21.99
C LEU A 225 -0.14 -0.07 21.21
N LEU A 226 1.13 -0.43 21.37
CA LEU A 226 2.25 0.18 20.64
C LEU A 226 2.15 -0.11 19.13
N SER A 227 1.75 -1.33 18.73
CA SER A 227 1.54 -1.67 17.32
C SER A 227 0.36 -0.90 16.73
N LEU A 228 -0.76 -0.80 17.46
CA LEU A 228 -1.91 0.00 17.03
C LEU A 228 -1.50 1.46 16.83
N ASP A 229 -0.79 2.03 17.80
CA ASP A 229 -0.27 3.40 17.76
C ASP A 229 0.65 3.61 16.55
N ALA A 230 1.58 2.69 16.29
CA ALA A 230 2.45 2.77 15.12
C ALA A 230 1.67 2.77 13.79
N SER A 231 0.59 1.99 13.71
CA SER A 231 -0.31 1.90 12.54
C SER A 231 -1.13 3.18 12.35
N LEU A 232 -1.63 3.76 13.44
CA LEU A 232 -2.34 5.05 13.45
C LEU A 232 -1.42 6.20 13.05
N LEU A 233 -0.24 6.30 13.67
CA LEU A 233 0.80 7.25 13.27
C LEU A 233 1.16 7.07 11.80
N GLY A 234 1.26 5.83 11.33
CA GLY A 234 1.52 5.51 9.93
C GLY A 234 0.43 6.03 8.99
N LEU A 235 -0.83 5.80 9.32
CA LEU A 235 -1.99 6.32 8.57
C LEU A 235 -1.95 7.85 8.49
N LEU A 236 -1.76 8.51 9.65
CA LEU A 236 -1.78 9.96 9.77
C LEU A 236 -0.59 10.61 9.07
N VAL A 237 0.62 10.09 9.25
CA VAL A 237 1.84 10.60 8.59
C VAL A 237 1.78 10.32 7.08
N GLY A 238 1.36 9.12 6.68
CA GLY A 238 1.21 8.74 5.29
C GLY A 238 0.20 9.64 4.56
N GLY A 239 -1.06 9.62 4.98
CA GLY A 239 -2.09 10.46 4.37
C GLY A 239 -1.81 11.95 4.53
N GLY A 240 -1.39 12.37 5.73
CA GLY A 240 -1.10 13.77 6.03
C GLY A 240 0.05 14.35 5.22
N SER A 241 1.10 13.58 4.93
CA SER A 241 2.26 14.06 4.16
C SER A 241 1.90 14.41 2.71
N ILE A 242 1.21 13.52 2.00
CA ILE A 242 0.75 13.80 0.62
C ILE A 242 -0.31 14.89 0.62
N TYR A 243 -1.26 14.85 1.57
CA TYR A 243 -2.28 15.89 1.66
C TYR A 243 -1.67 17.29 1.88
N ALA A 244 -0.69 17.40 2.78
CA ALA A 244 0.04 18.65 3.00
C ALA A 244 0.83 19.09 1.76
N MET A 245 1.46 18.16 1.04
CA MET A 245 2.12 18.45 -0.23
C MET A 245 1.12 18.96 -1.29
N GLY A 246 -0.08 18.37 -1.34
CA GLY A 246 -1.18 18.82 -2.21
C GLY A 246 -1.60 20.25 -1.90
N LEU A 247 -1.84 20.57 -0.62
CA LEU A 247 -2.18 21.94 -0.18
C LEU A 247 -1.08 22.95 -0.52
N LEU A 248 0.19 22.61 -0.27
CA LEU A 248 1.33 23.44 -0.64
C LEU A 248 1.43 23.62 -2.16
N GLY A 249 1.18 22.56 -2.93
CA GLY A 249 1.14 22.59 -4.39
C GLY A 249 0.04 23.51 -4.91
N ASP A 250 -1.17 23.40 -4.38
CA ASP A 250 -2.31 24.26 -4.74
C ASP A 250 -2.02 25.73 -4.44
N PHE A 251 -1.37 26.00 -3.30
CA PHE A 251 -0.95 27.35 -2.91
C PHE A 251 0.11 27.93 -3.84
N LEU A 252 1.13 27.14 -4.22
CA LEU A 252 2.24 27.59 -5.06
C LEU A 252 1.89 27.65 -6.55
N PHE A 253 1.18 26.66 -7.08
CA PHE A 253 0.95 26.46 -8.50
C PHE A 253 -0.47 26.83 -8.97
N LYS A 254 -1.40 27.14 -8.06
CA LYS A 254 -2.80 27.53 -8.33
C LYS A 254 -3.54 26.57 -9.27
N LYS A 255 -3.18 25.28 -9.22
CA LYS A 255 -3.81 24.17 -9.94
C LYS A 255 -3.93 23.03 -8.97
N GLU A 256 -5.02 22.26 -9.08
CA GLU A 256 -5.23 21.04 -8.29
C GLU A 256 -4.05 20.10 -8.53
N SER A 257 -3.20 19.98 -7.52
CA SER A 257 -1.83 19.52 -7.70
C SER A 257 -1.66 18.03 -7.47
N MET A 258 -2.59 17.34 -6.78
CA MET A 258 -2.49 15.90 -6.48
C MET A 258 -3.85 15.19 -6.40
N GLY A 259 -3.90 13.92 -6.80
CA GLY A 259 -5.08 13.08 -6.75
C GLY A 259 -5.34 12.51 -5.35
N GLY A 260 -6.59 12.58 -4.87
CA GLY A 260 -6.99 12.02 -3.57
C GLY A 260 -6.75 10.51 -3.42
N GLY A 261 -6.65 9.77 -4.54
CA GLY A 261 -6.30 8.35 -4.53
C GLY A 261 -4.92 8.07 -3.94
N ASP A 262 -3.91 8.90 -4.23
CA ASP A 262 -2.54 8.72 -3.74
C ASP A 262 -2.45 8.96 -2.23
N VAL A 263 -3.23 9.92 -1.71
CA VAL A 263 -3.37 10.17 -0.27
C VAL A 263 -3.92 8.93 0.43
N LYS A 264 -5.01 8.36 -0.09
CA LYS A 264 -5.62 7.14 0.46
C LYS A 264 -4.67 5.94 0.37
N LEU A 265 -3.93 5.79 -0.73
CA LEU A 265 -2.97 4.70 -0.89
C LEU A 265 -1.82 4.80 0.11
N LEU A 266 -1.23 5.98 0.29
CA LEU A 266 -0.13 6.12 1.25
C LEU A 266 -0.60 6.02 2.70
N ALA A 267 -1.80 6.48 3.03
CA ALA A 267 -2.41 6.24 4.33
C ALA A 267 -2.62 4.74 4.60
N MET A 268 -3.08 3.98 3.59
CA MET A 268 -3.17 2.51 3.68
C MET A 268 -1.79 1.89 3.92
N ILE A 269 -0.78 2.23 3.11
CA ILE A 269 0.61 1.76 3.31
C ILE A 269 1.08 2.07 4.74
N GLY A 270 0.76 3.27 5.23
CA GLY A 270 0.89 3.73 6.61
C GLY A 270 0.52 2.70 7.66
N THR A 271 -0.68 2.13 7.55
CA THR A 271 -1.22 1.20 8.54
C THR A 271 -0.46 -0.12 8.66
N PHE A 272 0.31 -0.51 7.64
CA PHE A 272 1.08 -1.75 7.62
C PHE A 272 2.56 -1.53 7.91
N LEU A 273 3.13 -0.43 7.40
CA LEU A 273 4.57 -0.15 7.49
C LEU A 273 4.92 0.69 8.72
N GLY A 274 3.95 1.38 9.32
CA GLY A 274 4.17 2.40 10.33
C GLY A 274 4.75 3.69 9.75
N TRP A 275 4.89 4.71 10.60
CA TRP A 275 5.19 6.07 10.14
C TRP A 275 6.57 6.26 9.50
N GLN A 276 7.62 5.60 10.01
CA GLN A 276 9.00 5.78 9.52
C GLN A 276 9.18 5.27 8.10
N LEU A 277 8.79 4.01 7.87
CA LEU A 277 8.90 3.35 6.58
C LEU A 277 7.93 3.96 5.55
N THR A 278 6.77 4.44 5.99
CA THR A 278 5.81 5.14 5.12
C THR A 278 6.34 6.48 4.66
N LEU A 279 6.92 7.27 5.57
CA LEU A 279 7.54 8.55 5.21
C LEU A 279 8.75 8.32 4.28
N LEU A 280 9.56 7.30 4.55
CA LEU A 280 10.64 6.92 3.65
C LEU A 280 10.10 6.52 2.26
N SER A 281 9.01 5.76 2.20
CA SER A 281 8.37 5.36 0.94
C SER A 281 7.93 6.57 0.12
N PHE A 282 7.37 7.60 0.77
CA PHE A 282 7.03 8.88 0.15
C PHE A 282 8.24 9.58 -0.46
N PHE A 283 9.41 9.54 0.17
CA PHE A 283 10.63 10.14 -0.38
C PHE A 283 11.32 9.27 -1.44
N VAL A 284 11.17 7.95 -1.38
CA VAL A 284 11.75 7.01 -2.35
C VAL A 284 10.96 7.02 -3.67
N ALA A 285 9.63 7.14 -3.61
CA ALA A 285 8.75 7.07 -4.79
C ALA A 285 9.08 8.10 -5.90
N PRO A 286 9.33 9.40 -5.60
CA PRO A 286 9.67 10.40 -6.62
C PRO A 286 10.91 10.06 -7.44
N PHE A 287 11.90 9.34 -6.89
CA PHE A 287 13.09 8.96 -7.66
C PHE A 287 12.72 8.05 -8.84
N PHE A 288 11.81 7.11 -8.63
CA PHE A 288 11.33 6.23 -9.68
C PHE A 288 10.31 6.92 -10.60
N GLY A 289 9.40 7.70 -10.00
CA GLY A 289 8.40 8.46 -10.75
C GLY A 289 9.03 9.50 -11.69
N ALA A 290 10.09 10.17 -11.26
CA ALA A 290 10.81 11.13 -12.09
C ALA A 290 11.51 10.44 -13.28
N VAL A 291 12.18 9.30 -13.05
CA VAL A 291 12.82 8.53 -14.13
C VAL A 291 11.78 8.08 -15.16
N TYR A 292 10.70 7.46 -14.71
CA TYR A 292 9.64 7.02 -15.62
C TYR A 292 8.95 8.20 -16.33
N GLY A 293 8.63 9.26 -15.58
CA GLY A 293 7.97 10.45 -16.09
C GLY A 293 8.78 11.18 -17.16
N VAL A 294 10.10 11.24 -17.02
CA VAL A 294 10.98 11.79 -18.06
C VAL A 294 10.93 10.93 -19.33
N ILE A 295 11.02 9.60 -19.18
CA ILE A 295 10.96 8.67 -20.32
C ILE A 295 9.60 8.76 -21.03
N GLU A 296 8.52 8.78 -20.27
CA GLU A 296 7.16 8.86 -20.80
C GLU A 296 6.92 10.21 -21.49
N LYS A 297 7.32 11.32 -20.89
CA LYS A 297 7.20 12.66 -21.49
C LYS A 297 7.94 12.76 -22.83
N ILE A 298 9.10 12.12 -22.97
CA ILE A 298 9.84 12.05 -24.24
C ILE A 298 9.07 11.23 -25.28
N ARG A 299 8.36 10.17 -24.86
CA ARG A 299 7.69 9.22 -25.75
C ARG A 299 6.29 9.67 -26.19
N THR A 300 5.45 10.11 -25.27
CA THR A 300 4.01 10.36 -25.51
C THR A 300 3.66 11.84 -25.59
N LYS A 301 4.56 12.73 -25.14
CA LYS A 301 4.31 14.17 -24.94
C LYS A 301 3.16 14.49 -23.95
N ASP A 302 2.59 13.48 -23.30
CA ASP A 302 1.65 13.64 -22.19
C ASP A 302 2.44 14.01 -20.92
N SER A 303 1.84 14.82 -20.06
CA SER A 303 2.42 15.21 -18.77
C SER A 303 1.75 14.55 -17.58
N ALA A 304 0.67 13.80 -17.78
CA ALA A 304 -0.02 13.09 -16.71
C ALA A 304 0.60 11.72 -16.46
N ILE A 305 1.11 11.51 -15.24
CA ILE A 305 1.76 10.26 -14.79
C ILE A 305 0.90 9.64 -13.68
N ALA A 306 0.68 8.33 -13.77
CA ALA A 306 0.09 7.52 -12.69
C ALA A 306 1.12 7.35 -11.55
N TYR A 307 0.90 8.00 -10.40
CA TYR A 307 1.88 8.05 -9.31
C TYR A 307 1.80 6.86 -8.34
N GLY A 308 0.64 6.23 -8.24
CA GLY A 308 0.38 5.08 -7.36
C GLY A 308 1.38 3.92 -7.51
N PRO A 309 1.77 3.49 -8.73
CA PRO A 309 2.81 2.50 -8.97
C PRO A 309 4.15 2.81 -8.30
N PHE A 310 4.54 4.08 -8.26
CA PHE A 310 5.81 4.49 -7.66
C PHE A 310 5.72 4.52 -6.13
N LEU A 311 4.57 4.89 -5.58
CA LEU A 311 4.29 4.74 -4.14
C LEU A 311 4.32 3.27 -3.72
N ALA A 312 3.66 2.39 -4.49
CA ALA A 312 3.68 0.95 -4.24
C ALA A 312 5.10 0.37 -4.31
N MET A 313 5.89 0.79 -5.30
CA MET A 313 7.29 0.38 -5.40
C MET A 313 8.16 0.91 -4.26
N GLY A 314 7.96 2.18 -3.86
CA GLY A 314 8.62 2.76 -2.68
C GLY A 314 8.33 1.97 -1.41
N ALA A 315 7.06 1.59 -1.20
CA ALA A 315 6.64 0.75 -0.09
C ALA A 315 7.31 -0.64 -0.12
N LEU A 316 7.35 -1.30 -1.28
CA LEU A 316 8.05 -2.58 -1.42
C LEU A 316 9.53 -2.46 -1.09
N ILE A 317 10.22 -1.42 -1.58
CA ILE A 317 11.64 -1.20 -1.26
C ILE A 317 11.83 -0.97 0.25
N CYS A 318 10.97 -0.17 0.87
CA CYS A 318 11.05 0.12 2.30
C CYS A 318 10.73 -1.11 3.16
N LEU A 319 9.86 -2.02 2.71
CA LEU A 319 9.59 -3.27 3.41
C LEU A 319 10.82 -4.18 3.50
N PHE A 320 11.62 -4.26 2.44
CA PHE A 320 12.80 -5.14 2.41
C PHE A 320 14.07 -4.49 2.96
N TRP A 321 14.25 -3.18 2.71
CA TRP A 321 15.49 -2.46 2.99
C TRP A 321 15.33 -1.20 3.85
N GLY A 322 14.12 -0.80 4.21
CA GLY A 322 13.86 0.49 4.84
C GLY A 322 14.60 0.70 6.16
N GLU A 323 14.66 -0.31 7.03
CA GLU A 323 15.45 -0.24 8.28
C GLU A 323 16.94 0.02 8.01
N LYS A 324 17.52 -0.68 7.02
CA LYS A 324 18.91 -0.49 6.62
C LYS A 324 19.14 0.91 6.04
N ILE A 325 18.19 1.41 5.26
CA ILE A 325 18.23 2.76 4.69
C ILE A 325 18.16 3.81 5.80
N ILE A 326 17.25 3.66 6.77
CA ILE A 326 17.13 4.58 7.91
C ILE A 326 18.40 4.58 8.75
N GLN A 327 18.94 3.40 9.06
CA GLN A 327 20.20 3.28 9.79
C GLN A 327 21.37 3.92 9.03
N TRP A 328 21.42 3.77 7.71
CA TRP A 328 22.42 4.43 6.87
C TRP A 328 22.30 5.96 6.92
N ILE A 329 21.08 6.49 6.83
CA ILE A 329 20.80 7.93 6.89
C ILE A 329 21.18 8.52 8.26
N LEU A 330 20.81 7.85 9.36
CA LEU A 330 20.99 8.36 10.72
C LEU A 330 22.37 8.06 11.33
N GLY A 331 22.97 6.93 10.96
CA GLY A 331 24.21 6.41 11.56
C GLY A 331 25.48 6.77 10.81
N GLY A 332 25.40 7.26 9.57
CA GLY A 332 26.56 7.66 8.75
C GLY A 332 27.54 6.54 8.38
N GLN A 333 27.29 5.29 8.79
CA GLN A 333 28.08 4.12 8.42
C GLN A 333 27.49 3.50 7.15
N GLY A 334 28.32 3.36 6.10
CA GLY A 334 27.93 2.85 4.79
C GLY A 334 27.21 1.50 4.82
N PHE A 335 26.51 1.16 3.72
CA PHE A 335 25.81 -0.12 3.52
C PHE A 335 26.73 -1.32 3.77
N ASN A 336 26.77 -1.83 5.00
CA ASN A 336 27.37 -3.12 5.30
C ASN A 336 26.39 -4.23 4.88
N LEU A 337 26.44 -4.59 3.59
CA LEU A 337 25.72 -5.71 3.03
C LEU A 337 26.41 -7.02 3.41
N ASN A 338 26.29 -7.44 4.67
CA ASN A 338 26.55 -8.82 5.04
C ASN A 338 25.28 -9.62 4.70
N PHE A 339 25.35 -10.35 3.58
CA PHE A 339 24.31 -11.24 3.07
C PHE A 339 24.21 -12.53 3.89
#